data_AF-A0A3N5GPT8-F1
#
_entry.id   AF-A0A3N5GPT8-F1
#
_cell.length_a   1.000
_cell.length_b   1.000
_cell.length_c   1.000
_cell.angle_alpha   90.00
_cell.angle_beta   90.00
_cell.angle_gamma   90.00
#
_symmetry.space_group_name_H-M   'P 1'
#
loop_
_entity.id
_entity.type
_entity.pdbx_description
1 polymer ?
#
loop_
_entity_poly.entity_id
_entity_poly.type
_entity_poly.pdbx_seq_one_letter_code
_entity_poly.pdbx_strand_id
1 'polypeptide(L)'
;MNTRRNVPAVLLAVIGTTGIGCRSGDQQAVAPTVEEAKKFVTDAEARLDALARKANRADWVQQNFITVDTETMSADAQSDLAAAVTELAVGAKRFESLSLPPDETRKLKLLKLQLAAPAPSDAKEREELTTIGAWLNGEYGRGKYCRKGEEECLDIDRASSIVATNRDQ
;
A
#
# COMPACT_ATOMS: atom_id res chain seq x y z
N MET A 1 24.42 -41.76 -41.15
CA MET A 1 25.39 -42.19 -40.13
C MET A 1 24.63 -42.39 -38.82
N ASN A 2 24.19 -43.62 -38.55
CA ASN A 2 24.90 -44.64 -37.75
C ASN A 2 25.07 -44.16 -36.28
N THR A 3 24.58 -44.84 -35.23
CA THR A 3 24.04 -46.21 -35.13
C THR A 3 23.39 -46.36 -33.76
N ARG A 4 22.26 -47.08 -33.71
CA ARG A 4 21.66 -47.63 -32.48
C ARG A 4 22.57 -48.70 -31.86
N ARG A 5 22.56 -48.85 -30.53
CA ARG A 5 23.01 -50.07 -29.85
C ARG A 5 21.99 -50.47 -28.78
N ASN A 6 21.34 -51.60 -29.03
CA ASN A 6 20.52 -52.39 -28.12
C ASN A 6 21.40 -53.40 -27.34
N VAL A 7 20.75 -54.14 -26.39
CA VAL A 7 20.97 -55.54 -25.91
C VAL A 7 21.11 -55.59 -24.36
N PRO A 8 20.55 -56.57 -23.60
CA PRO A 8 19.16 -57.06 -23.49
C PRO A 8 18.73 -57.25 -21.99
N ALA A 9 17.54 -57.83 -21.76
CA ALA A 9 16.89 -58.05 -20.46
C ALA A 9 17.39 -59.27 -19.64
N VAL A 10 17.24 -59.25 -18.30
CA VAL A 10 16.79 -60.39 -17.45
C VAL A 10 16.14 -59.88 -16.15
N LEU A 11 14.96 -60.46 -15.83
CA LEU A 11 14.11 -60.23 -14.65
C LEU A 11 14.69 -60.77 -13.33
N LEU A 12 14.34 -60.13 -12.20
CA LEU A 12 14.10 -60.83 -10.93
C LEU A 12 13.06 -60.07 -10.08
N ALA A 13 11.94 -60.73 -9.80
CA ALA A 13 10.85 -60.25 -8.98
C ALA A 13 11.19 -60.38 -7.48
N VAL A 14 10.92 -59.34 -6.70
CA VAL A 14 10.75 -59.45 -5.24
C VAL A 14 9.48 -58.70 -4.86
N ILE A 15 8.55 -59.44 -4.28
CA ILE A 15 7.29 -58.98 -3.70
C ILE A 15 7.65 -58.24 -2.40
N GLY A 16 7.36 -56.95 -2.35
CA GLY A 16 7.45 -56.13 -1.15
C GLY A 16 6.16 -55.32 -0.99
N THR A 17 5.22 -55.84 -0.20
CA THR A 17 4.03 -55.12 0.25
C THR A 17 4.45 -54.00 1.21
N THR A 18 4.69 -52.81 0.70
CA THR A 18 4.63 -51.58 1.49
C THR A 18 3.48 -50.76 0.94
N GLY A 19 2.34 -50.80 1.64
CA GLY A 19 1.27 -49.85 1.44
C GLY A 19 1.82 -48.45 1.74
N ILE A 20 2.25 -47.75 0.70
CA ILE A 20 2.44 -46.30 0.71
C ILE A 20 1.02 -45.74 0.82
N GLY A 21 0.52 -45.67 2.05
CA GLY A 21 -0.57 -44.78 2.36
C GLY A 21 -0.07 -43.37 2.06
N CYS A 22 -0.60 -42.75 1.02
CA CYS A 22 -0.60 -41.30 0.90
C CYS A 22 -1.26 -40.75 2.15
N ARG A 23 -0.47 -40.46 3.19
CA ARG A 23 -0.82 -39.42 4.14
C ARG A 23 -0.70 -38.13 3.35
N SER A 24 -1.80 -37.75 2.70
CA SER A 24 -2.11 -36.35 2.52
C SER A 24 -2.10 -35.78 3.92
N GLY A 25 -0.96 -35.20 4.31
CA GLY A 25 -0.90 -34.36 5.49
C GLY A 25 -1.77 -33.16 5.17
N ASP A 26 -3.05 -33.25 5.50
CA ASP A 26 -3.84 -32.07 5.82
C ASP A 26 -3.09 -31.41 6.98
N GLN A 27 -2.17 -30.51 6.64
CA GLN A 27 -1.71 -29.47 7.53
C GLN A 27 -2.97 -28.64 7.81
N GLN A 28 -3.77 -29.08 8.79
CA GLN A 28 -4.87 -28.29 9.32
C GLN A 28 -4.28 -26.95 9.72
N ALA A 29 -4.63 -25.91 8.96
CA ALA A 29 -4.24 -24.55 9.24
C ALA A 29 -4.67 -24.25 10.68
N VAL A 30 -3.69 -24.09 11.58
CA VAL A 30 -3.95 -23.81 12.98
C VAL A 30 -4.73 -22.50 13.04
N ALA A 31 -5.87 -22.52 13.74
CA ALA A 31 -6.68 -21.33 13.92
C ALA A 31 -5.84 -20.24 14.61
N PRO A 32 -5.95 -18.97 14.16
CA PRO A 32 -5.17 -17.88 14.72
C PRO A 32 -5.54 -17.65 16.19
N THR A 33 -4.59 -17.14 16.97
CA THR A 33 -4.73 -16.90 18.40
C THR A 33 -4.80 -15.41 18.74
N VAL A 34 -5.29 -15.10 19.94
CA VAL A 34 -5.34 -13.72 20.46
C VAL A 34 -3.93 -13.12 20.59
N GLU A 35 -2.93 -13.91 21.00
CA GLU A 35 -1.56 -13.43 21.14
C GLU A 35 -0.90 -13.16 19.77
N GLU A 36 -1.20 -13.95 18.73
CA GLU A 36 -0.79 -13.63 17.36
C GLU A 36 -1.43 -12.34 16.85
N ALA A 37 -2.69 -12.06 17.20
CA ALA A 37 -3.35 -10.82 16.84
C ALA A 37 -2.69 -9.60 17.51
N LYS A 38 -2.36 -9.70 18.80
CA LYS A 38 -1.62 -8.66 19.52
C LYS A 38 -0.26 -8.40 18.91
N LYS A 39 0.50 -9.47 18.64
CA LYS A 39 1.81 -9.36 17.99
C LYS A 39 1.68 -8.70 16.61
N PHE A 40 0.69 -9.12 15.82
CA PHE A 40 0.43 -8.51 14.52
C PHE A 40 0.16 -7.01 14.63
N VAL A 41 -0.67 -6.59 15.59
CA VAL A 41 -0.96 -5.18 15.84
C VAL A 41 0.32 -4.42 16.23
N THR A 42 1.13 -4.95 17.16
CA THR A 42 2.39 -4.31 17.56
C THR A 42 3.38 -4.17 16.40
N ASP A 43 3.53 -5.21 15.59
CA ASP A 43 4.43 -5.19 14.44
C ASP A 43 3.92 -4.21 13.35
N ALA A 44 2.60 -4.17 13.13
CA ALA A 44 1.94 -3.23 12.22
C ALA A 44 2.15 -1.78 12.67
N GLU A 45 1.96 -1.48 13.96
CA GLU A 45 2.17 -0.14 14.53
C GLU A 45 3.60 0.32 14.31
N ALA A 46 4.60 -0.52 14.61
CA ALA A 46 6.01 -0.17 14.44
C ALA A 46 6.38 0.10 12.96
N ARG A 47 5.89 -0.74 12.04
CA ARG A 47 6.15 -0.58 10.60
C ARG A 47 5.48 0.68 10.06
N LEU A 48 4.20 0.90 10.37
CA LEU A 48 3.45 2.05 9.88
C LEU A 48 3.96 3.35 10.45
N ASP A 49 4.38 3.38 11.73
CA ASP A 49 5.00 4.55 12.35
C ASP A 49 6.30 4.97 11.63
N ALA A 50 7.14 4.00 11.25
CA ALA A 50 8.35 4.28 10.50
C ALA A 50 8.06 4.81 9.08
N LEU A 51 7.10 4.23 8.36
CA LEU A 51 6.71 4.67 7.02
C LEU A 51 6.00 6.03 7.05
N ALA A 52 5.09 6.23 7.99
CA ALA A 52 4.34 7.48 8.15
C ALA A 52 5.28 8.66 8.43
N ARG A 53 6.33 8.48 9.25
CA ARG A 53 7.34 9.54 9.42
C ARG A 53 8.04 9.93 8.13
N LYS A 54 8.36 8.95 7.26
CA LYS A 54 9.01 9.23 5.97
C LYS A 54 8.07 9.97 5.04
N ALA A 55 6.83 9.46 4.89
CA ALA A 55 5.80 10.09 4.09
C ALA A 55 5.50 11.52 4.56
N ASN A 56 5.26 11.72 5.86
CA ASN A 56 5.00 13.04 6.44
C ASN A 56 6.16 14.03 6.21
N ARG A 57 7.40 13.54 6.24
CA ARG A 57 8.57 14.39 5.96
C ARG A 57 8.62 14.78 4.48
N ALA A 58 8.36 13.85 3.57
CA ALA A 58 8.33 14.14 2.13
C ALA A 58 7.19 15.12 1.80
N ASP A 59 5.99 14.90 2.34
CA ASP A 59 4.83 15.78 2.19
C ASP A 59 5.11 17.18 2.73
N TRP A 60 5.75 17.30 3.90
CA TRP A 60 6.14 18.60 4.44
C TRP A 60 7.09 19.35 3.51
N VAL A 61 8.08 18.65 2.94
CA VAL A 61 9.01 19.26 1.98
C VAL A 61 8.27 19.72 0.72
N GLN A 62 7.38 18.89 0.16
CA GLN A 62 6.56 19.27 -0.99
C GLN A 62 5.70 20.51 -0.70
N GLN A 63 5.04 20.56 0.45
CA GLN A 63 4.17 21.69 0.82
C GLN A 63 4.92 23.02 0.95
N ASN A 64 6.20 22.99 1.32
CA ASN A 64 7.04 24.19 1.45
C ASN A 64 7.81 24.52 0.17
N PHE A 65 8.02 23.53 -0.70
CA PHE A 65 8.78 23.65 -1.94
C PHE A 65 8.07 22.87 -3.04
N ILE A 66 7.01 23.45 -3.62
CA ILE A 66 6.21 22.76 -4.64
C ILE A 66 7.00 22.71 -5.96
N THR A 67 7.52 21.53 -6.28
CA THR A 67 8.30 21.23 -7.49
C THR A 67 7.98 19.82 -7.97
N VAL A 68 8.32 19.51 -9.22
CA VAL A 68 8.17 18.14 -9.76
C VAL A 68 8.96 17.11 -8.94
N ASP A 69 10.16 17.49 -8.48
CA ASP A 69 11.03 16.58 -7.71
C ASP A 69 10.43 16.29 -6.33
N THR A 70 9.94 17.31 -5.64
CA THR A 70 9.35 17.15 -4.30
C THR A 70 7.97 16.49 -4.35
N GLU A 71 7.21 16.67 -5.42
CA GLU A 71 6.00 15.89 -5.72
C GLU A 71 6.32 14.41 -5.88
N THR A 72 7.35 14.09 -6.65
CA THR A 72 7.79 12.70 -6.86
C THR A 72 8.21 12.07 -5.53
N MET A 73 9.00 12.78 -4.73
CA MET A 73 9.41 12.32 -3.40
C MET A 73 8.22 12.03 -2.46
N SER A 74 7.19 12.90 -2.48
CA SER A 74 5.95 12.67 -1.73
C SER A 74 5.21 11.44 -2.25
N ALA A 75 5.00 11.36 -3.57
CA ALA A 75 4.31 10.25 -4.22
C ALA A 75 4.93 8.89 -3.87
N ASP A 76 6.26 8.76 -3.99
CA ASP A 76 7.00 7.53 -3.69
C ASP A 76 6.79 7.10 -2.23
N ALA A 77 6.97 8.03 -1.29
CA ALA A 77 6.83 7.74 0.14
C ALA A 77 5.38 7.39 0.52
N GLN A 78 4.41 8.03 -0.12
CA GLN A 78 2.99 7.72 0.06
C GLN A 78 2.63 6.36 -0.56
N SER A 79 3.23 5.98 -1.68
CA SER A 79 3.03 4.67 -2.32
C SER A 79 3.51 3.54 -1.40
N ASP A 80 4.69 3.68 -0.80
CA ASP A 80 5.24 2.74 0.18
C ASP A 80 4.35 2.58 1.42
N LEU A 81 3.87 3.70 1.97
CA LEU A 81 2.97 3.69 3.12
C LEU A 81 1.63 3.03 2.75
N ALA A 82 1.05 3.40 1.62
CA ALA A 82 -0.22 2.86 1.14
C ALA A 82 -0.12 1.36 0.86
N ALA A 83 1.00 0.89 0.30
CA ALA A 83 1.26 -0.53 0.10
C ALA A 83 1.25 -1.30 1.42
N ALA A 84 1.97 -0.79 2.43
CA ALA A 84 2.01 -1.42 3.74
C ALA A 84 0.64 -1.42 4.44
N VAL A 85 -0.12 -0.32 4.36
CA VAL A 85 -1.46 -0.26 4.94
C VAL A 85 -2.39 -1.27 4.26
N THR A 86 -2.38 -1.37 2.93
CA THR A 86 -3.20 -2.35 2.19
C THR A 86 -2.81 -3.78 2.55
N GLU A 87 -1.52 -4.11 2.59
CA GLU A 87 -1.02 -5.42 2.99
C GLU A 87 -1.49 -5.80 4.40
N LEU A 88 -1.34 -4.89 5.36
CA LEU A 88 -1.70 -5.11 6.75
C LEU A 88 -3.23 -5.18 6.92
N ALA A 89 -4.02 -4.35 6.21
CA ALA A 89 -5.47 -4.40 6.25
C ALA A 89 -6.02 -5.73 5.72
N VAL A 90 -5.42 -6.29 4.66
CA VAL A 90 -5.75 -7.63 4.16
C VAL A 90 -5.32 -8.70 5.16
N GLY A 91 -4.11 -8.60 5.71
CA GLY A 91 -3.59 -9.53 6.72
C GLY A 91 -4.46 -9.59 7.97
N ALA A 92 -5.04 -8.46 8.39
CA ALA A 92 -5.93 -8.35 9.55
C ALA A 92 -7.21 -9.21 9.43
N LYS A 93 -7.61 -9.60 8.21
CA LYS A 93 -8.79 -10.47 8.01
C LYS A 93 -8.67 -11.81 8.73
N ARG A 94 -7.45 -12.31 8.93
CA ARG A 94 -7.22 -13.57 9.64
C ARG A 94 -7.72 -13.56 11.09
N PHE A 95 -7.85 -12.39 11.71
CA PHE A 95 -8.25 -12.27 13.13
C PHE A 95 -9.74 -11.94 13.32
N GLU A 96 -10.53 -11.84 12.25
CA GLU A 96 -11.94 -11.39 12.32
C GLU A 96 -12.85 -12.33 13.12
N SER A 97 -12.52 -13.62 13.19
CA SER A 97 -13.28 -14.62 13.95
C SER A 97 -12.91 -14.66 15.45
N LEU A 98 -11.91 -13.89 15.88
CA LEU A 98 -11.44 -13.90 17.27
C LEU A 98 -12.20 -12.90 18.12
N SER A 99 -12.52 -13.31 19.36
CA SER A 99 -12.93 -12.39 20.41
C SER A 99 -11.70 -11.70 20.99
N LEU A 100 -11.32 -10.57 20.39
CA LEU A 100 -10.19 -9.75 20.83
C LEU A 100 -10.60 -8.76 21.93
N PRO A 101 -9.66 -8.28 22.77
CA PRO A 101 -9.97 -7.17 23.66
C PRO A 101 -10.35 -5.90 22.87
N PRO A 102 -11.04 -4.93 23.51
CA PRO A 102 -11.60 -3.77 22.82
C PRO A 102 -10.57 -2.92 22.08
N ASP A 103 -9.36 -2.79 22.64
CA ASP A 103 -8.30 -1.96 22.07
C ASP A 103 -7.75 -2.55 20.76
N GLU A 104 -7.45 -3.84 20.73
CA GLU A 104 -6.99 -4.55 19.53
C GLU A 104 -8.06 -4.56 18.45
N THR A 105 -9.33 -4.77 18.84
CA THR A 105 -10.48 -4.70 17.93
C THR A 105 -10.55 -3.32 17.27
N ARG A 106 -10.40 -2.25 18.06
CA ARG A 106 -10.42 -0.86 17.54
C ARG A 106 -9.23 -0.59 16.63
N LYS A 107 -8.03 -1.02 16.99
CA LYS A 107 -6.82 -0.83 16.19
C LYS A 107 -6.93 -1.52 14.82
N LEU A 108 -7.39 -2.77 14.78
CA LEU A 108 -7.61 -3.49 13.52
C LEU A 108 -8.71 -2.87 12.66
N LYS A 109 -9.77 -2.31 13.28
CA LYS A 109 -10.79 -1.55 12.56
C LYS A 109 -10.21 -0.29 11.93
N LEU A 110 -9.42 0.49 12.66
CA LEU A 110 -8.81 1.71 12.15
C LEU A 110 -7.81 1.44 11.03
N LEU A 111 -7.03 0.36 11.14
CA LEU A 111 -6.12 -0.08 10.08
C LEU A 111 -6.85 -0.29 8.74
N LYS A 112 -8.03 -0.91 8.77
CA LYS A 112 -8.86 -1.14 7.55
C LYS A 112 -9.45 0.14 6.96
N LEU A 113 -9.54 1.21 7.76
CA LEU A 113 -10.14 2.49 7.38
C LEU A 113 -9.08 3.58 7.13
N GLN A 114 -7.80 3.24 7.21
CA GLN A 114 -6.73 4.23 7.33
C GLN A 114 -6.48 5.03 6.04
N LEU A 115 -6.78 4.47 4.87
CA LEU A 115 -6.59 5.16 3.60
C LEU A 115 -7.87 5.86 3.16
N ALA A 116 -7.77 7.15 2.83
CA ALA A 116 -8.88 7.93 2.28
C ALA A 116 -9.32 7.40 0.91
N ALA A 117 -8.35 7.01 0.08
CA ALA A 117 -8.56 6.25 -1.14
C ALA A 117 -7.92 4.86 -0.96
N PRO A 118 -8.70 3.77 -0.97
CA PRO A 118 -8.13 2.42 -0.90
C PRO A 118 -7.11 2.20 -2.00
N ALA A 119 -5.86 1.98 -1.61
CA ALA A 119 -4.77 1.87 -2.56
C ALA A 119 -4.88 0.56 -3.37
N PRO A 120 -4.80 0.62 -4.71
CA PRO A 120 -4.83 -0.56 -5.58
C PRO A 120 -3.80 -1.62 -5.15
N SER A 121 -4.13 -2.89 -5.38
CA SER A 121 -3.20 -3.99 -5.03
C SER A 121 -2.02 -4.07 -5.99
N ASP A 122 -2.23 -3.75 -7.26
CA ASP A 122 -1.15 -3.62 -8.26
C ASP A 122 -0.24 -2.45 -7.91
N ALA A 123 1.07 -2.63 -8.10
CA ALA A 123 2.04 -1.61 -7.72
C ALA A 123 2.00 -0.38 -8.63
N LYS A 124 1.76 -0.54 -9.94
CA LYS A 124 1.77 0.57 -10.90
C LYS A 124 0.54 1.44 -10.74
N GLU A 125 -0.62 0.83 -10.53
CA GLU A 125 -1.85 1.58 -10.29
C GLU A 125 -1.80 2.34 -8.95
N ARG A 126 -1.09 1.78 -7.96
CA ARG A 126 -0.82 2.47 -6.68
C ARG A 126 0.10 3.67 -6.87
N GLU A 127 1.19 3.48 -7.61
CA GLU A 127 2.14 4.53 -7.97
C GLU A 127 1.42 5.67 -8.71
N GLU A 128 0.66 5.34 -9.76
CA GLU A 128 -0.14 6.30 -10.52
C GLU A 128 -1.11 7.08 -9.61
N LEU A 129 -1.83 6.39 -8.72
CA LEU A 129 -2.73 7.04 -7.76
C LEU A 129 -1.98 8.04 -6.87
N THR A 130 -0.82 7.66 -6.33
CA THR A 130 -0.03 8.55 -5.46
C THR A 130 0.63 9.69 -6.22
N THR A 131 1.06 9.47 -7.46
CA THR A 131 1.57 10.52 -8.35
C THR A 131 0.48 11.54 -8.66
N ILE A 132 -0.73 11.08 -9.03
CA ILE A 132 -1.87 11.97 -9.26
C ILE A 132 -2.22 12.74 -7.98
N GLY A 133 -2.20 12.09 -6.81
CA GLY A 133 -2.45 12.75 -5.53
C GLY A 133 -1.45 13.86 -5.21
N ALA A 134 -0.15 13.58 -5.35
CA ALA A 134 0.90 14.58 -5.14
C ALA A 134 0.80 15.72 -6.16
N TRP A 135 0.55 15.40 -7.44
CA TRP A 135 0.36 16.38 -8.50
C TRP A 135 -0.85 17.29 -8.23
N LEU A 136 -2.00 16.75 -7.82
CA LEU A 136 -3.19 17.54 -7.48
C LEU A 136 -2.90 18.53 -6.35
N ASN A 137 -2.19 18.10 -5.30
CA ASN A 137 -1.77 18.98 -4.22
C ASN A 137 -0.84 20.09 -4.73
N GLY A 138 0.11 19.71 -5.58
CA GLY A 138 1.05 20.64 -6.21
C GLY A 138 0.36 21.68 -7.07
N GLU A 139 -0.49 21.26 -8.01
CA GLU A 139 -1.23 22.15 -8.93
C GLU A 139 -2.14 23.11 -8.18
N TYR A 140 -2.85 22.62 -7.16
CA TYR A 140 -3.67 23.50 -6.32
C TYR A 140 -2.81 24.55 -5.61
N GLY A 141 -1.66 24.16 -5.06
CA GLY A 141 -0.78 25.07 -4.31
C GLY A 141 0.01 26.05 -5.17
N ARG A 142 0.35 25.71 -6.42
CA ARG A 142 1.09 26.59 -7.35
C ARG A 142 0.22 27.33 -8.36
N GLY A 143 -1.09 27.04 -8.38
CA GLY A 143 -2.01 27.54 -9.39
C GLY A 143 -2.05 29.07 -9.46
N LYS A 144 -2.04 29.60 -10.69
CA LYS A 144 -2.17 31.04 -10.95
C LYS A 144 -3.15 31.30 -12.08
N TYR A 145 -3.87 32.41 -11.98
CA TYR A 145 -4.77 32.89 -13.02
C TYR A 145 -4.22 34.18 -13.65
N CYS A 146 -3.94 34.15 -14.95
CA CYS A 146 -3.43 35.30 -15.69
C CYS A 146 -4.56 35.91 -16.53
N ARG A 147 -4.89 37.18 -16.29
CA ARG A 147 -5.91 37.89 -17.08
C ARG A 147 -5.33 38.29 -18.43
N LYS A 148 -6.19 38.28 -19.46
CA LYS A 148 -5.76 38.65 -20.81
C LYS A 148 -5.34 40.13 -20.84
N GLY A 149 -4.09 40.38 -21.23
CA GLY A 149 -3.53 41.73 -21.33
C GLY A 149 -2.98 42.30 -20.02
N GLU A 150 -3.01 41.53 -18.93
CA GLU A 150 -2.33 41.88 -17.68
C GLU A 150 -1.02 41.09 -17.56
N GLU A 151 0.06 41.75 -17.13
CA GLU A 151 1.37 41.11 -16.93
C GLU A 151 1.45 40.31 -15.63
N GLU A 152 0.62 40.65 -14.63
CA GLU A 152 0.62 40.00 -13.32
C GLU A 152 -0.43 38.88 -13.27
N CYS A 153 -0.01 37.67 -12.92
CA CYS A 153 -0.91 36.56 -12.66
C CYS A 153 -1.27 36.50 -11.17
N LEU A 154 -2.55 36.23 -10.88
CA LEU A 154 -3.09 36.14 -9.54
C LEU A 154 -2.85 34.75 -8.96
N ASP A 155 -2.20 34.67 -7.82
CA ASP A 155 -2.21 33.47 -6.97
C ASP A 155 -3.50 33.40 -6.13
N ILE A 156 -3.63 32.33 -5.35
CA ILE A 156 -4.83 32.09 -4.53
C ILE A 156 -5.05 33.17 -3.47
N ASP A 157 -3.98 33.72 -2.88
CA ASP A 157 -4.08 34.74 -1.84
C ASP A 157 -4.62 36.05 -2.44
N ARG A 158 -4.07 36.45 -3.59
CA ARG A 158 -4.52 37.65 -4.29
C ARG A 158 -5.93 37.49 -4.82
N ALA A 159 -6.24 36.33 -5.41
CA ALA A 159 -7.59 36.02 -5.88
C ALA A 159 -8.61 36.06 -4.72
N SER A 160 -8.26 35.46 -3.58
CA SER A 160 -9.10 35.44 -2.37
C SER A 160 -9.35 36.86 -1.84
N SER A 161 -8.33 37.72 -1.84
CA SER A 161 -8.46 39.13 -1.45
C SER A 161 -9.45 39.89 -2.35
N ILE A 162 -9.41 39.66 -3.66
CA ILE A 162 -10.34 40.28 -4.61
C ILE A 162 -11.77 39.80 -4.34
N VAL A 163 -11.99 38.49 -4.23
CA VAL A 163 -13.32 37.93 -3.93
C VAL A 163 -13.87 38.48 -2.61
N ALA A 164 -13.02 38.66 -1.60
CA ALA A 164 -13.43 39.19 -0.30
C ALA A 164 -13.81 40.69 -0.33
N THR A 165 -13.14 41.50 -1.14
CA THR A 165 -13.20 42.97 -1.06
C THR A 165 -13.93 43.64 -2.21
N ASN A 166 -13.98 43.02 -3.40
CA ASN A 166 -14.63 43.60 -4.57
C ASN A 166 -16.16 43.64 -4.36
N ARG A 167 -16.79 44.75 -4.78
CA ARG A 167 -18.24 45.01 -4.68
C ARG A 167 -18.86 45.39 -6.02
N ASP A 168 -18.10 45.31 -7.10
CA ASP A 168 -18.60 45.47 -8.46
C ASP A 168 -19.50 44.27 -8.78
N GLN A 169 -20.80 44.51 -8.92
CA GLN A 169 -21.81 43.55 -9.38
C GLN A 169 -22.17 43.80 -10.83
#